data_AF-A0A4R7GLN2-F1
#
_entry.id   AF-A0A4R7GLN2-F1
#
_cell.length_a   1.000
_cell.length_b   1.000
_cell.length_c   1.000
_cell.angle_alpha   90.00
_cell.angle_beta   90.00
_cell.angle_gamma   90.00
#
_symmetry.space_group_name_H-M   'P 1'
#
loop_
_entity.id
_entity.type
_entity.pdbx_description
1 polymer ?
#
loop_
_entity_poly.entity_id
_entity_poly.type
_entity_poly.pdbx_seq_one_letter_code
_entity_poly.pdbx_strand_id
1 'polypeptide(L)'
;MKNYLSNLASLLQGIAGVISDGEIVQKECPKHLKSTLLEASHALDCQSVRVVYPPKGEPLIINARGKERKLTLRERIAIRLLGGRTEIRP
;
A
#
# COMPACT_ATOMS: atom_id res chain seq x y z
N MET A 1 5.78 15.46 1.32
CA MET A 1 5.80 14.02 0.94
C MET A 1 4.47 13.28 1.13
N LYS A 2 3.51 13.75 1.97
CA LYS A 2 2.25 13.04 2.26
C LYS A 2 1.45 12.53 1.04
N ASN A 3 1.63 13.13 -0.14
CA ASN A 3 0.87 12.77 -1.34
C ASN A 3 1.71 12.09 -2.44
N TYR A 4 3.05 12.08 -2.36
CA TYR A 4 3.87 11.55 -3.47
C TYR A 4 3.70 10.05 -3.64
N LEU A 5 3.88 9.27 -2.56
CA LEU A 5 3.74 7.81 -2.58
C LEU A 5 2.31 7.38 -2.92
N SER A 6 1.32 8.09 -2.38
CA SER A 6 -0.10 7.87 -2.72
C SER A 6 -0.37 8.10 -4.21
N ASN A 7 0.10 9.22 -4.76
CA ASN A 7 -0.10 9.55 -6.17
C ASN A 7 0.61 8.55 -7.09
N LEU A 8 1.84 8.15 -6.74
CA LEU A 8 2.60 7.17 -7.49
C LEU A 8 1.93 5.79 -7.44
N ALA A 9 1.49 5.32 -6.26
CA ALA A 9 0.77 4.06 -6.12
C ALA A 9 -0.53 4.03 -6.94
N SER A 10 -1.29 5.14 -6.92
CA SER A 10 -2.50 5.28 -7.73
C SER A 10 -2.21 5.30 -9.23
N LEU A 11 -1.16 6.00 -9.67
CA LEU A 11 -0.72 6.04 -11.06
C LEU A 11 -0.37 4.63 -11.56
N LEU A 12 0.45 3.89 -10.81
CA LEU A 12 0.86 2.54 -11.18
C LEU A 12 -0.33 1.58 -11.28
N GLN A 13 -1.29 1.65 -10.34
CA GLN A 13 -2.50 0.83 -10.41
C GLN A 13 -3.37 1.23 -11.62
N GLY A 14 -3.50 2.53 -11.90
CA GLY A 14 -4.26 3.02 -13.05
C GLY A 14 -3.68 2.53 -14.37
N ILE A 15 -2.35 2.61 -14.54
CA ILE A 15 -1.65 2.08 -15.72
C ILE A 15 -1.86 0.56 -15.82
N ALA A 16 -1.75 -0.18 -14.72
CA ALA A 16 -2.03 -1.61 -14.73
C ALA A 16 -3.48 -1.94 -15.12
N GLY A 17 -4.45 -1.12 -14.70
CA GLY A 17 -5.88 -1.33 -14.99
C GLY A 17 -6.23 -1.23 -16.48
N VAL A 18 -5.44 -0.49 -17.27
CA VAL A 18 -5.64 -0.35 -18.72
C VAL A 18 -4.80 -1.36 -19.54
N ILE A 19 -3.96 -2.16 -18.88
CA ILE A 19 -3.20 -3.23 -19.53
C ILE A 19 -3.99 -4.53 -19.43
N SER A 20 -4.39 -5.08 -20.58
CA SER A 20 -4.87 -6.46 -20.68
C SER A 20 -3.70 -7.41 -20.42
N ASP A 21 -3.87 -8.37 -19.50
CA ASP A 21 -2.93 -9.50 -19.44
C ASP A 21 -3.04 -10.21 -20.78
N GLY A 22 -1.93 -10.19 -21.51
CA GLY A 22 -1.96 -10.24 -22.95
C GLY A 22 -2.64 -11.49 -23.48
N GLU A 23 -3.41 -11.29 -24.55
CA GLU A 23 -3.27 -12.20 -25.68
C GLU A 23 -2.89 -11.52 -27.00
N ILE A 24 -3.13 -10.22 -27.27
CA ILE A 24 -2.89 -9.70 -28.64
C ILE A 24 -2.30 -8.28 -28.73
N VAL A 25 -2.42 -7.42 -27.69
CA VAL A 25 -2.29 -5.97 -27.92
C VAL A 25 -0.85 -5.44 -28.04
N GLN A 26 0.18 -6.09 -27.49
CA GLN A 26 1.52 -5.48 -27.46
C GLN A 26 2.65 -6.50 -27.65
N LYS A 27 3.21 -6.56 -28.86
CA LYS A 27 4.43 -7.32 -29.18
C LYS A 27 5.66 -6.87 -28.38
N GLU A 28 5.64 -5.66 -27.81
CA GLU A 28 6.76 -5.04 -27.08
C GLU A 28 6.55 -4.92 -25.56
N CYS A 29 5.41 -5.38 -25.04
CA CYS A 29 5.17 -5.29 -23.60
C CYS A 29 5.98 -6.37 -22.86
N PRO A 30 6.76 -6.01 -21.82
CA PRO A 30 7.42 -7.00 -20.98
C PRO A 30 6.40 -8.01 -20.45
N LYS A 31 6.75 -9.30 -20.52
CA LYS A 31 5.99 -10.34 -19.82
C LYS A 31 5.83 -9.90 -18.37
N HIS A 32 4.60 -9.93 -17.86
CA HIS A 32 4.26 -9.56 -16.47
C HIS A 32 4.25 -8.05 -16.15
N LEU A 33 4.28 -7.13 -17.13
CA LEU A 33 4.25 -5.69 -16.84
C LEU A 33 3.10 -5.29 -15.91
N LYS A 34 1.89 -5.79 -16.19
CA LYS A 34 0.70 -5.48 -15.37
C LYS A 34 0.88 -5.93 -13.92
N SER A 35 1.28 -7.20 -13.71
CA SER A 35 1.50 -7.72 -12.36
C SER A 35 2.62 -6.98 -11.65
N THR A 36 3.72 -6.64 -12.33
CA THR A 36 4.81 -5.84 -11.76
C THR A 36 4.33 -4.45 -11.32
N LEU A 37 3.51 -3.78 -12.13
CA LEU A 37 2.95 -2.47 -11.78
C LEU A 37 1.99 -2.55 -10.57
N LEU A 38 1.20 -3.62 -10.47
CA LEU A 38 0.33 -3.87 -9.32
C LEU A 38 1.14 -4.16 -8.05
N GLU A 39 2.18 -4.98 -8.14
CA GLU A 39 3.08 -5.28 -7.03
C GLU A 39 3.80 -4.02 -6.53
N ALA A 40 4.30 -3.19 -7.46
CA ALA A 40 4.94 -1.93 -7.12
C ALA A 40 3.95 -0.96 -6.44
N SER A 41 2.73 -0.84 -6.97
CA SER A 41 1.66 -0.05 -6.33
C SER A 41 1.39 -0.52 -4.89
N HIS A 42 1.29 -1.83 -4.68
CA HIS A 42 1.07 -2.43 -3.38
C HIS A 42 2.25 -2.22 -2.42
N ALA A 43 3.49 -2.33 -2.90
CA ALA A 43 4.68 -2.08 -2.09
C ALA A 43 4.72 -0.64 -1.58
N LEU A 44 4.37 0.34 -2.42
CA LEU A 44 4.29 1.74 -2.02
C LEU A 44 3.19 2.01 -0.97
N ASP A 45 2.06 1.32 -1.07
CA ASP A 45 1.00 1.37 -0.04
C ASP A 45 1.51 0.88 1.32
N CYS A 46 2.32 -0.17 1.34
CA CYS A 46 2.90 -0.73 2.56
C CYS A 46 4.00 0.17 3.16
N GLN A 47 4.72 0.93 2.33
CA GLN A 47 5.80 1.81 2.80
C GLN A 47 5.31 3.06 3.51
N SER A 48 4.06 3.48 3.29
CA SER A 48 3.47 4.66 3.93
C SER A 48 2.22 4.26 4.69
N VAL A 49 2.42 3.69 5.88
CA VAL A 49 1.35 3.34 6.80
C VAL A 49 1.33 4.29 7.99
N ARG A 50 0.14 4.74 8.38
CA ARG A 50 -0.09 5.49 9.62
C ARG A 50 -1.05 4.73 10.52
N VAL A 51 -0.77 4.72 11.82
CA VAL A 51 -1.67 4.15 12.83
C VAL A 51 -2.54 5.28 13.38
N VAL A 52 -3.86 5.07 13.35
CA VAL A 52 -4.85 6.01 13.87
C VAL A 52 -5.59 5.37 15.04
N TYR A 53 -5.73 6.13 16.12
CA TYR A 53 -6.47 5.74 17.32
C TYR A 53 -7.76 6.57 17.38
N PRO A 54 -8.87 6.08 16.81
CA PRO A 54 -10.13 6.80 16.87
C PRO A 54 -10.62 6.91 18.33
N PRO A 55 -11.35 7.99 18.71
CA PRO A 55 -11.82 8.20 20.08
C PRO A 55 -12.76 7.09 20.58
N LYS A 56 -13.49 6.47 19.64
CA LYS A 56 -14.34 5.30 19.87
C LYS A 56 -14.01 4.29 18.79
N GLY A 57 -13.61 3.08 19.18
CA GLY A 57 -13.33 1.99 18.27
C GLY A 57 -11.93 1.42 18.41
N GLU A 58 -11.60 0.48 17.52
CA GLU A 58 -10.31 -0.18 17.50
C GLU A 58 -9.30 0.62 16.68
N PRO A 59 -8.00 0.60 17.03
CA PRO A 59 -6.99 1.27 16.21
C PRO A 59 -6.93 0.71 14.79
N LEU A 60 -6.65 1.60 13.85
CA LEU A 60 -6.63 1.34 12.41
C LEU A 60 -5.26 1.65 11.82
N ILE A 61 -4.85 0.89 10.82
CA ILE A 61 -3.77 1.23 9.90
C ILE A 61 -4.41 1.82 8.65
N ILE A 62 -3.91 2.97 8.25
CA ILE A 62 -4.27 3.63 7.00
C ILE A 62 -3.04 3.62 6.10
N ASN A 63 -3.18 3.08 4.89
CA ASN A 63 -2.09 3.04 3.91
C ASN A 63 -1.91 4.39 3.18
N ALA A 64 -0.97 4.44 2.23
CA ALA A 64 -0.65 5.65 1.48
C ALA A 64 -1.89 6.27 0.80
N ARG A 65 -2.78 5.42 0.26
CA ARG A 65 -3.98 5.80 -0.48
C ARG A 65 -5.24 5.93 0.37
N GLY A 66 -5.11 5.89 1.70
CA GLY A 66 -6.26 6.07 2.61
C GLY A 66 -7.07 4.81 2.88
N LYS A 67 -6.65 3.63 2.39
CA LYS A 67 -7.32 2.36 2.70
C LYS A 67 -7.08 2.00 4.16
N GLU A 68 -8.18 1.81 4.87
CA GLU A 68 -8.17 1.49 6.29
C GLU A 68 -8.25 -0.02 6.52
N ARG A 69 -7.53 -0.50 7.53
CA ARG A 69 -7.71 -1.84 8.09
C ARG A 69 -7.48 -1.85 9.59
N LYS A 70 -8.08 -2.82 10.26
CA LYS A 70 -7.80 -3.06 11.69
C LYS A 70 -6.39 -3.61 11.88
N LEU A 71 -5.80 -3.29 13.03
CA LEU A 71 -4.56 -3.96 13.46
C LEU A 71 -4.86 -5.41 13.83
N THR A 72 -3.99 -6.29 13.35
CA THR A 72 -3.91 -7.67 13.80
C THR A 72 -3.42 -7.75 15.25
N LEU A 73 -3.66 -8.89 15.91
CA LEU A 73 -3.19 -9.12 17.28
C LEU A 73 -1.66 -8.94 17.40
N ARG A 74 -0.91 -9.45 16.42
CA ARG A 74 0.56 -9.34 16.38
C ARG A 74 1.02 -7.89 16.29
N GLU A 75 0.37 -7.07 15.47
CA GLU A 75 0.69 -5.64 15.34
C GLU A 75 0.37 -4.86 16.62
N ARG A 76 -0.75 -5.16 17.27
CA ARG A 76 -1.09 -4.55 18.57
C ARG A 76 -0.01 -4.84 19.62
N ILE A 77 0.47 -6.08 19.68
CA ILE A 77 1.56 -6.48 20.57
C ILE A 77 2.85 -5.75 20.20
N ALA A 78 3.22 -5.73 18.92
CA ALA A 78 4.44 -5.08 18.45
C ALA A 78 4.45 -3.57 18.80
N ILE A 79 3.36 -2.85 18.56
CA ILE A 79 3.28 -1.42 18.88
C ILE A 79 3.38 -1.17 20.39
N ARG A 80 2.79 -2.05 21.20
CA ARG A 80 2.90 -1.97 22.66
C ARG A 80 4.35 -2.18 23.11
N LEU A 81 5.07 -3.12 22.50
CA LEU A 81 6.49 -3.37 22.78
C LEU A 81 7.39 -2.21 22.31
N LEU A 82 7.04 -1.57 21.19
CA LEU A 82 7.77 -0.43 20.62
C LEU A 82 7.41 0.92 21.27
N GLY A 83 6.64 0.91 22.37
CA GLY A 83 6.28 2.12 23.11
C GLY A 83 5.44 3.11 22.30
N GLY A 84 4.59 2.62 21.39
CA GLY A 84 3.76 3.45 20.52
C GLY A 84 4.47 4.05 19.31
N ARG A 85 5.75 3.73 19.09
CA ARG A 85 6.48 4.14 17.87
C ARG A 85 6.12 3.21 16.72
N THR A 86 5.47 3.74 15.69
CA THR A 86 4.98 2.96 14.54
C THR A 86 5.64 3.33 13.22
N GLU A 87 6.59 4.27 13.23
CA GLU A 87 7.50 4.48 12.10
C GLU A 87 8.64 3.47 12.21
N ILE A 88 8.42 2.25 11.73
CA ILE A 88 9.53 1.35 11.41
C ILE A 88 10.03 1.78 10.03
N ARG A 89 11.07 2.62 10.02
CA ARG A 89 11.90 2.84 8.83
C ARG A 89 13.17 1.99 8.99
N PRO A 90 13.60 1.23 7.96
CA PRO A 90 15.00 0.87 7.86
C PRO A 90 15.86 2.14 7.70
#